data_AF-A0A6N8J2D8-F1
#
_entry.id   AF-A0A6N8J2D8-F1
#
_cell.length_a   1.000
_cell.length_b   1.000
_cell.length_c   1.000
_cell.angle_alpha   90.00
_cell.angle_beta   90.00
_cell.angle_gamma   90.00
#
_symmetry.space_group_name_H-M   'P 1'
#
loop_
_entity.id
_entity.type
_entity.pdbx_description
1 polymer ?
#
loop_
_entity_poly.entity_id
_entity_poly.type
_entity_poly.pdbx_seq_one_letter_code
_entity_poly.pdbx_strand_id
1 'polypeptide(L)'
;MKHEIQRQLPAKPSMEVSKRLLQADKYDYTDEEVSLIIDFLHRLAAIDLNIYEDAIRKDTPVIQIKEYKDDHSAKSIPISQGQHRRTG
;
A
#
# COMPACT_ATOMS: atom_id res chain seq x y z
N MET A 1 12.53 9.87 7.50
CA MET A 1 11.76 8.64 7.80
C MET A 1 10.44 8.72 7.05
N LYS A 2 10.27 7.97 5.97
CA LYS A 2 8.94 7.80 5.38
C LYS A 2 8.25 6.71 6.19
N HIS A 3 7.11 7.01 6.80
CA HIS A 3 6.29 6.00 7.45
C HIS A 3 5.84 5.03 6.35
N GLU A 4 6.29 3.78 6.39
CA GLU A 4 5.60 2.71 5.68
C GLU A 4 4.22 2.62 6.30
N ILE A 5 3.22 3.12 5.58
CA ILE A 5 1.82 2.94 5.95
C ILE A 5 1.53 1.47 5.68
N GLN A 6 1.59 0.63 6.71
CA GLN A 6 1.04 -0.72 6.65
C GLN A 6 -0.45 -0.58 6.32
N ARG A 7 -0.86 -1.12 5.17
CA ARG A 7 -2.24 -1.03 4.76
C ARG A 7 -2.98 -2.10 5.54
N GLN A 8 -3.84 -1.70 6.47
CA GLN A 8 -4.64 -2.65 7.21
C GLN A 8 -5.90 -2.96 6.43
N LEU A 9 -6.27 -4.24 6.40
CA LEU A 9 -7.57 -4.64 5.87
C LEU A 9 -8.66 -3.97 6.71
N PRO A 10 -9.68 -3.35 6.09
CA PRO A 10 -10.80 -2.77 6.82
C PRO A 10 -11.49 -3.82 7.69
N ALA A 11 -12.10 -3.35 8.77
CA ALA A 11 -12.93 -4.19 9.61
C ALA A 11 -14.05 -4.84 8.78
N LYS A 12 -14.43 -6.07 9.15
CA LYS A 12 -15.59 -6.73 8.55
C LYS A 12 -16.83 -5.85 8.71
N PRO A 13 -17.66 -5.71 7.68
CA PRO A 13 -18.92 -5.01 7.80
C PRO A 13 -19.81 -5.72 8.83
N SER A 14 -20.64 -4.95 9.54
CA SER A 14 -21.61 -5.53 10.48
C SER A 14 -22.65 -6.38 9.76
N MET A 15 -23.30 -7.28 10.49
CA MET A 15 -24.35 -8.13 9.94
C MET A 15 -25.49 -7.30 9.32
N GLU A 16 -25.88 -6.20 9.96
CA GLU A 16 -26.92 -5.30 9.45
C GLU A 16 -26.54 -4.66 8.10
N VAL A 17 -25.31 -4.14 7.99
CA VAL A 17 -24.81 -3.54 6.76
C VAL A 17 -24.70 -4.59 5.66
N SER A 18 -24.20 -5.77 6.00
CA SER A 18 -24.05 -6.90 5.09
C SER A 18 -25.39 -7.36 4.52
N LYS A 19 -26.41 -7.49 5.36
CA LYS A 19 -27.78 -7.80 4.93
C LYS A 19 -28.32 -6.73 4.00
N ARG A 20 -28.19 -5.44 4.34
CA ARG A 20 -28.65 -4.36 3.47
C ARG A 20 -27.97 -4.36 2.10
N LEU A 21 -26.68 -4.71 2.04
CA LEU A 21 -25.94 -4.81 0.79
C LEU A 21 -26.38 -6.02 -0.06
N LEU A 22 -26.61 -7.17 0.57
CA LEU A 22 -26.95 -8.41 -0.12
C LEU A 22 -28.44 -8.51 -0.48
N GLN A 23 -29.32 -7.89 0.31
CA GLN A 23 -30.76 -7.83 0.09
C GLN A 23 -31.18 -6.71 -0.88
N ALA A 24 -30.22 -5.94 -1.42
CA ALA A 24 -30.49 -4.89 -2.40
C ALA A 24 -31.08 -5.45 -3.71
N ASP A 25 -30.88 -6.74 -4.00
CA ASP A 25 -31.38 -7.42 -5.19
C ASP A 25 -32.04 -8.75 -4.83
N LYS A 26 -33.38 -8.82 -4.91
CA LYS A 26 -34.28 -9.98 -5.14
C LYS A 26 -34.05 -11.33 -4.42
N TYR A 27 -33.00 -11.49 -3.64
CA TYR A 27 -32.58 -12.74 -3.01
C TYR A 27 -32.69 -12.57 -1.50
N ASP A 28 -33.44 -13.48 -0.89
CA ASP A 28 -33.70 -13.48 0.54
C ASP A 28 -32.70 -14.42 1.20
N TYR A 29 -31.49 -13.90 1.46
CA TYR A 29 -30.42 -14.66 2.11
C TYR A 29 -30.69 -14.80 3.61
N THR A 30 -30.43 -15.99 4.15
CA THR A 30 -30.45 -16.20 5.61
C THR A 30 -29.24 -15.56 6.27
N ASP A 31 -29.30 -15.38 7.59
CA ASP A 31 -28.20 -14.85 8.40
C ASP A 31 -26.92 -15.68 8.24
N GLU A 32 -27.05 -17.00 8.15
CA GLU A 32 -25.94 -17.92 7.95
C GLU A 32 -25.29 -17.74 6.56
N GLU A 33 -26.12 -17.62 5.52
CA GLU A 33 -25.65 -17.38 4.16
C GLU A 33 -24.93 -16.04 4.03
N VAL A 34 -25.51 -14.99 4.62
CA VAL A 34 -24.89 -13.66 4.68
C VAL A 34 -23.55 -13.73 5.42
N SER A 35 -23.49 -14.42 6.57
CA SER A 35 -22.23 -14.59 7.31
C SER A 35 -21.17 -15.27 6.46
N LEU A 36 -21.54 -16.34 5.76
CA LEU A 36 -20.62 -17.13 4.95
C LEU A 36 -20.09 -16.35 3.74
N ILE A 37 -20.95 -15.59 3.07
CA ILE A 37 -20.59 -14.72 1.94
C ILE A 37 -19.61 -13.65 2.41
N ILE A 38 -19.91 -12.96 3.51
CA ILE A 38 -19.07 -11.86 4.02
C ILE A 38 -17.72 -12.40 4.51
N ASP A 39 -17.70 -13.55 5.19
CA ASP A 39 -16.47 -14.20 5.62
C ASP A 39 -15.58 -14.59 4.44
N PHE A 40 -16.18 -15.11 3.37
CA PHE A 40 -15.47 -15.45 2.15
C PHE A 40 -14.86 -14.20 1.49
N LEU A 41 -15.66 -13.15 1.28
CA LEU A 41 -15.21 -11.90 0.66
C LEU A 41 -14.11 -11.22 1.48
N HIS A 42 -14.23 -11.23 2.81
CA HIS A 42 -13.22 -10.63 3.69
C HIS A 42 -11.88 -11.38 3.62
N ARG A 43 -11.92 -12.72 3.58
CA ARG A 43 -10.70 -13.54 3.38
C ARG A 43 -10.07 -13.29 2.01
N LEU A 44 -10.88 -13.17 0.96
CA LEU A 44 -10.39 -12.85 -0.38
C LEU A 44 -9.65 -11.52 -0.39
N ALA A 45 -10.27 -10.47 0.18
CA ALA A 45 -9.67 -9.15 0.28
C ALA A 45 -8.36 -9.15 1.11
N ALA A 46 -8.28 -9.98 2.15
CA ALA A 46 -7.05 -10.18 2.92
C ALA A 46 -5.91 -10.76 2.06
N ILE A 47 -6.22 -11.74 1.22
CA ILE A 47 -5.25 -12.37 0.31
C ILE A 47 -4.76 -11.35 -0.72
N ASP A 48 -5.68 -10.63 -1.36
CA ASP A 48 -5.32 -9.62 -2.37
C ASP A 48 -4.44 -8.51 -1.78
N LEU A 49 -4.73 -8.07 -0.56
CA LEU A 49 -3.92 -7.10 0.16
C LEU A 49 -2.50 -7.62 0.40
N ASN A 50 -2.35 -8.86 0.87
CA ASN A 50 -1.05 -9.48 1.08
C ASN A 50 -0.25 -9.57 -0.23
N ILE A 51 -0.89 -9.97 -1.34
CA ILE A 51 -0.24 -10.05 -2.65
C ILE A 51 0.24 -8.67 -3.09
N TYR A 52 -0.58 -7.64 -2.91
CA TYR A 52 -0.23 -6.26 -3.25
C TYR A 52 0.95 -5.74 -2.41
N GLU A 53 0.95 -6.00 -1.09
CA GLU A 53 2.06 -5.61 -0.21
C GLU A 53 3.36 -6.34 -0.58
N ASP A 54 3.28 -7.64 -0.88
CA ASP A 54 4.43 -8.42 -1.35
C ASP A 54 4.98 -7.91 -2.68
N ALA A 55 4.11 -7.50 -3.61
CA ALA A 55 4.51 -6.91 -4.89
C ALA A 55 5.25 -5.59 -4.69
N ILE A 56 4.72 -4.68 -3.87
CA ILE A 56 5.39 -3.42 -3.53
C ILE A 56 6.75 -3.69 -2.90
N ARG A 57 6.83 -4.61 -1.94
CA ARG A 57 8.07 -4.92 -1.25
C ARG A 57 9.15 -5.46 -2.19
N LYS A 58 8.76 -6.28 -3.18
CA LYS A 58 9.68 -6.83 -4.18
C LYS A 58 10.13 -5.79 -5.20
N ASP A 59 9.24 -4.89 -5.61
CA ASP A 59 9.53 -3.86 -6.62
C ASP A 59 10.20 -2.60 -6.03
N THR A 60 10.25 -2.45 -4.71
CA THR A 60 10.92 -1.32 -4.08
C THR A 60 12.44 -1.54 -4.12
N PRO A 61 13.22 -0.76 -4.89
CA PRO A 61 14.66 -0.90 -4.90
C PRO A 61 15.22 -0.52 -3.54
N VAL A 62 15.80 -1.50 -2.84
CA VAL A 62 16.56 -1.26 -1.62
C VAL A 62 17.83 -0.53 -2.00
N ILE A 63 17.86 0.80 -1.81
CA ILE A 63 19.09 1.58 -1.93
C ILE A 63 19.96 1.21 -0.72
N GLN A 64 20.84 0.24 -0.90
CA GLN A 64 21.90 -0.03 0.07
C GLN A 64 22.86 1.15 0.07
N ILE A 65 22.73 2.04 1.05
CA ILE A 65 23.78 3.02 1.36
C ILE A 65 24.94 2.21 1.91
N LYS A 66 25.93 1.89 1.06
CA LYS A 66 27.18 1.30 1.54
C LYS A 66 27.79 2.28 2.52
N GLU A 67 28.08 1.82 3.73
CA GLU A 67 28.98 2.54 4.62
C GLU A 67 30.33 2.62 3.91
N TYR A 68 30.69 3.81 3.45
CA TYR A 68 32.02 4.09 2.93
C TYR A 68 32.99 3.92 4.10
N LYS A 69 33.63 2.75 4.20
CA LYS A 69 34.85 2.59 4.99
C LYS A 69 35.95 3.31 4.24
N ASP A 70 36.37 4.45 4.81
CA ASP A 70 37.54 5.22 4.43
C ASP A 70 37.75 5.43 2.94
N ASP A 71 37.09 6.46 2.41
CA ASP A 71 37.75 7.28 1.41
C ASP A 71 37.32 8.73 1.62
N HIS A 72 38.28 9.61 1.89
CA HIS A 72 38.05 11.05 2.06
C HIS A 72 37.59 11.75 0.76
N SER A 73 37.14 10.99 -0.24
CA SER A 73 36.53 11.50 -1.45
C SER A 73 35.05 11.76 -1.24
N ALA A 74 34.73 12.76 -0.39
CA ALA A 74 33.46 13.46 -0.49
C ALA A 74 33.41 14.11 -1.88
N LYS A 75 33.01 13.35 -2.91
CA LYS A 75 32.68 13.89 -4.21
C LYS A 75 31.38 14.66 -4.05
N SER A 76 31.51 15.89 -3.60
CA SER A 76 30.49 16.92 -3.72
C SER A 76 30.02 16.91 -5.17
N ILE A 77 28.71 16.74 -5.38
CA ILE A 77 28.13 16.93 -6.71
C ILE A 77 28.35 18.42 -7.04
N PRO A 78 29.12 18.76 -8.09
CA PRO A 78 29.31 20.16 -8.44
C PRO A 78 27.97 20.70 -8.92
N ILE A 79 27.42 21.66 -8.18
CA ILE A 79 26.31 22.47 -8.67
C ILE A 79 26.90 23.32 -9.79
N SER A 80 26.73 22.88 -11.03
CA SER A 80 27.13 23.67 -12.19
C SER A 80 26.44 25.03 -12.08
N GLN A 81 27.22 26.09 -11.85
CA GLN A 81 26.71 27.44 -12.01
C GLN A 81 26.37 27.60 -13.49
N GLY A 82 25.08 27.45 -13.80
CA GLY A 82 24.56 27.69 -15.14
C GLY A 82 24.96 29.09 -15.58
N GLN A 83 25.63 29.16 -16.73
CA GLN A 83 25.91 30.42 -17.42
C GLN A 83 24.57 31.14 -17.70
N HIS A 84 24.22 32.11 -16.88
CA HIS A 84 23.31 33.17 -17.30
C HIS A 84 23.89 34.52 -16.94
N ARG A 85 24.65 35.08 -17.89
CA ARG A 85 24.80 36.53 -18.03
C ARG A 85 23.40 37.12 -18.13
N ARG A 86 23.04 38.02 -17.22
CA ARG A 86 22.24 39.20 -17.57
C ARG A 86 22.83 40.41 -16.87
N THR A 87 23.47 41.23 -17.69
CA THR A 87 23.77 42.65 -17.51
C THR A 87 22.46 43.40 -17.19
N GLY A 88 22.53 44.36 -16.28
CA GLY A 88 21.45 45.26 -15.89
C GLY A 88 21.79 45.93 -14.57
#